data_AF-A0A9P7FYS6-F1
#
_entry.id   AF-A0A9P7FYS6-F1
#
_cell.length_a   1.000
_cell.length_b   1.000
_cell.length_c   1.000
_cell.angle_alpha   90.00
_cell.angle_beta   90.00
_cell.angle_gamma   90.00
#
_symmetry.space_group_name_H-M   'P 1'
#
loop_
_entity.id
_entity.type
_entity.pdbx_description
1 polymer ?
#
loop_
_entity_poly.entity_id
_entity_poly.type
_entity_poly.pdbx_seq_one_letter_code
_entity_poly.pdbx_strand_id
1 'polypeptide(L)'
;MSPTRPRRGAHRSPRSPRRASSRASSNSSQNSTPEPTARDLLSQSKQTTDDWYKSARMKKGYASYVKSGKELLAEWSADDNDPNASDASDHVGLAGAFDSISEKTPTALRLLVAYKCDHLGRGFSTAEGLRSAFKDYFERVHNCQGDMWRQNSYTGEWEGNPVFEPAFKAYYESLKNRDNCTGVTTQALPMLPADLKIIMDYLDSKEAAAHLHATKHLYFKAFAMTAFFLWTRNDELINLQMKHVQHSVSETGEPFFKIRLVFCKTNKDKTK
;
A
#
# COMPACT_ATOMS: atom_id res chain seq x y z
N MET A 1 0.85 -44.73 -40.26
CA MET A 1 -0.08 -44.84 -39.12
C MET A 1 -0.29 -43.45 -38.56
N SER A 2 -1.38 -42.81 -38.96
CA SER A 2 -1.75 -41.45 -38.56
C SER A 2 -2.66 -41.51 -37.33
N PRO A 3 -2.42 -40.71 -36.28
CA PRO A 3 -3.43 -40.45 -35.27
C PRO A 3 -4.14 -39.13 -35.58
N THR A 4 -5.45 -39.25 -35.80
CA THR A 4 -6.37 -38.19 -36.17
C THR A 4 -7.09 -37.66 -34.92
N ARG A 5 -6.96 -36.34 -34.66
CA ARG A 5 -7.92 -35.42 -33.99
C ARG A 5 -8.24 -35.62 -32.48
N PRO A 6 -8.73 -34.58 -31.73
CA PRO A 6 -9.75 -33.62 -32.16
C PRO A 6 -9.61 -32.13 -31.78
N ARG A 7 -10.38 -31.34 -32.55
CA ARG A 7 -10.74 -29.92 -32.40
C ARG A 7 -11.32 -29.63 -31.00
N ARG A 8 -10.82 -28.60 -30.32
CA ARG A 8 -11.53 -27.95 -29.20
C ARG A 8 -12.57 -26.98 -29.75
N GLY A 9 -13.84 -27.34 -29.57
CA GLY A 9 -14.99 -26.48 -29.82
C GLY A 9 -15.14 -25.40 -28.74
N ALA A 10 -15.57 -24.22 -29.17
CA ALA A 10 -15.93 -23.10 -28.31
C ALA A 10 -17.23 -23.42 -27.55
N HIS A 11 -17.16 -23.53 -26.22
CA HIS A 11 -18.34 -23.55 -25.37
C HIS A 11 -18.91 -22.13 -25.27
N ARG A 12 -19.97 -21.86 -26.04
CA ARG A 12 -20.90 -20.75 -25.81
C ARG A 12 -21.82 -21.13 -24.65
N SER A 13 -21.80 -20.36 -23.57
CA SER A 13 -22.73 -20.49 -22.46
C SER A 13 -24.18 -20.19 -22.91
N PRO A 14 -25.21 -20.83 -22.33
CA PRO A 14 -26.60 -20.64 -22.73
C PRO A 14 -27.10 -19.24 -22.38
N ARG A 15 -27.76 -18.57 -23.34
CA ARG A 15 -28.52 -17.34 -23.12
C ARG A 15 -29.77 -17.65 -22.28
N SER A 16 -29.89 -16.97 -21.15
CA SER A 16 -31.07 -17.00 -20.28
C SER A 16 -32.35 -16.59 -21.04
N PRO A 17 -33.50 -17.23 -20.77
CA PRO A 17 -34.73 -16.98 -21.51
C PRO A 17 -35.28 -15.56 -21.28
N ARG A 18 -35.62 -14.90 -22.39
CA ARG A 18 -36.38 -13.63 -22.43
C ARG A 18 -37.70 -13.81 -21.69
N ARG A 19 -37.83 -13.15 -20.55
CA ARG A 19 -39.09 -13.04 -19.80
C ARG A 19 -40.05 -12.13 -20.58
N ALA A 20 -41.13 -12.71 -21.08
CA ALA A 20 -42.20 -12.00 -21.74
C ALA A 20 -42.84 -11.01 -20.75
N SER A 21 -42.88 -9.74 -21.14
CA SER A 21 -43.55 -8.66 -20.40
C SER A 21 -45.05 -8.80 -20.58
N SER A 22 -45.73 -9.39 -19.60
CA SER A 22 -47.17 -9.25 -19.44
C SER A 22 -47.45 -7.86 -18.86
N ARG A 23 -48.06 -6.98 -19.67
CA ARG A 23 -48.68 -5.73 -19.23
C ARG A 23 -49.77 -6.05 -18.21
N ALA A 24 -49.42 -6.00 -16.93
CA ALA A 24 -50.37 -5.86 -15.84
C ALA A 24 -50.53 -4.36 -15.57
N SER A 25 -51.70 -3.84 -15.93
CA SER A 25 -52.18 -2.54 -15.49
C SER A 25 -52.38 -2.59 -13.98
N SER A 26 -51.46 -2.02 -13.20
CA SER A 26 -51.66 -1.77 -11.78
C SER A 26 -51.68 -0.25 -11.57
N ASN A 27 -52.86 0.24 -11.21
CA ASN A 27 -53.15 1.61 -10.81
C ASN A 27 -52.02 2.20 -9.94
N SER A 28 -51.39 3.25 -10.44
CA SER A 28 -50.45 4.07 -9.69
C SER A 28 -51.22 4.91 -8.68
N SER A 29 -51.48 4.34 -7.51
CA SER A 29 -51.68 5.15 -6.31
C SER A 29 -50.38 5.91 -6.06
N GLN A 30 -50.42 7.22 -6.29
CA GLN A 30 -49.36 8.14 -5.94
C GLN A 30 -49.18 8.13 -4.41
N ASN A 31 -48.39 7.19 -3.91
CA ASN A 31 -47.78 7.33 -2.60
C ASN A 31 -46.69 8.39 -2.75
N SER A 32 -47.04 9.65 -2.47
CA SER A 32 -46.06 10.70 -2.24
C SER A 32 -45.18 10.27 -1.08
N THR A 33 -43.99 9.74 -1.36
CA THR A 33 -42.96 9.58 -0.34
C THR A 33 -42.74 10.94 0.29
N PRO A 34 -42.88 11.08 1.63
CA PRO A 34 -42.69 12.36 2.29
C PRO A 34 -41.29 12.88 1.99
N GLU A 35 -41.21 14.17 1.71
CA GLU A 35 -39.95 14.84 1.41
C GLU A 35 -39.00 14.66 2.61
N PRO A 36 -37.75 14.19 2.40
CA PRO A 36 -36.85 13.87 3.49
C PRO A 36 -36.48 15.12 4.29
N THR A 37 -36.48 15.01 5.61
CA THR A 37 -36.08 16.10 6.50
C THR A 37 -34.59 16.42 6.31
N ALA A 38 -34.16 17.66 6.58
CA ALA A 38 -32.73 18.01 6.61
C ALA A 38 -31.89 17.09 7.52
N ARG A 39 -32.46 16.61 8.63
CA ARG A 39 -31.82 15.61 9.51
C ARG A 39 -31.62 14.26 8.80
N ASP A 40 -32.61 13.83 8.02
CA ASP A 40 -32.56 12.58 7.27
C ASP A 40 -31.49 12.67 6.18
N LEU A 41 -31.46 13.78 5.44
CA LEU A 41 -30.42 14.06 4.44
C LEU A 41 -29.01 14.11 5.05
N LEU A 42 -28.83 14.75 6.21
CA LEU A 42 -27.54 14.77 6.91
C LEU A 42 -27.12 13.38 7.39
N SER A 43 -28.06 12.58 7.90
CA SER A 43 -27.79 11.20 8.31
C SER A 43 -27.43 10.31 7.12
N GLN A 44 -28.15 10.45 6.01
CA GLN A 44 -27.91 9.72 4.77
C GLN A 44 -26.58 10.12 4.13
N SER A 45 -26.21 11.41 4.18
CA SER A 45 -24.91 11.91 3.73
C SER A 45 -23.76 11.32 4.54
N LYS A 46 -23.88 11.29 5.88
CA LYS A 46 -22.90 10.64 6.77
C LYS A 46 -22.77 9.15 6.48
N GLN A 47 -23.90 8.45 6.34
CA GLN A 47 -23.94 7.02 6.03
C GLN A 47 -23.30 6.72 4.66
N THR A 48 -23.62 7.51 3.64
CA THR A 48 -23.06 7.38 2.29
C THR A 48 -21.54 7.60 2.31
N THR A 49 -21.07 8.65 3.00
CA THR A 49 -19.64 8.89 3.17
C THR A 49 -18.97 7.70 3.84
N ASP A 50 -19.59 7.14 4.88
CA ASP A 50 -19.07 5.99 5.58
C ASP A 50 -19.04 4.72 4.72
N ASP A 51 -20.04 4.48 3.89
CA ASP A 51 -20.15 3.26 3.08
C ASP A 51 -19.25 3.29 1.84
N TRP A 52 -19.05 4.48 1.26
CA TRP A 52 -18.25 4.64 0.03
C TRP A 52 -16.78 4.99 0.28
N TYR A 53 -16.46 5.65 1.40
CA TYR A 53 -15.09 6.10 1.67
C TYR A 53 -14.27 5.07 2.46
N LYS A 54 -14.93 4.12 3.16
CA LYS A 54 -14.24 3.13 4.02
C LYS A 54 -14.83 1.73 3.89
N SER A 55 -14.01 0.77 3.46
CA SER A 55 -14.42 -0.64 3.46
C SER A 55 -14.73 -1.12 4.88
N ALA A 56 -15.68 -2.05 5.03
CA ALA A 56 -16.03 -2.65 6.33
C ALA A 56 -14.81 -3.27 7.03
N ARG A 57 -13.89 -3.85 6.25
CA ARG A 57 -12.62 -4.40 6.76
C ARG A 57 -11.74 -3.31 7.37
N MET A 58 -11.63 -2.15 6.74
CA MET A 58 -10.83 -1.02 7.25
C MET A 58 -11.43 -0.45 8.53
N LYS A 59 -12.76 -0.27 8.60
CA LYS A 59 -13.46 0.16 9.82
C LYS A 59 -13.17 -0.77 11.00
N LYS A 60 -13.26 -2.09 10.77
CA LYS A 60 -12.94 -3.10 11.80
C LYS A 60 -11.46 -3.05 12.20
N GLY A 61 -10.55 -2.84 11.25
CA GLY A 61 -9.12 -2.67 11.51
C GLY A 61 -8.83 -1.45 12.39
N TYR A 62 -9.43 -0.30 12.10
CA TYR A 62 -9.24 0.92 12.88
C TYR A 62 -9.79 0.77 14.29
N ALA A 63 -10.99 0.21 14.44
CA ALA A 63 -11.55 -0.10 15.76
C ALA A 63 -10.64 -1.03 16.58
N SER A 64 -10.02 -2.02 15.92
CA SER A 64 -9.06 -2.92 16.57
C SER A 64 -7.80 -2.19 17.05
N TYR A 65 -7.26 -1.25 16.26
CA TYR A 65 -6.11 -0.45 16.66
C TYR A 65 -6.41 0.43 17.88
N VAL A 66 -7.55 1.12 17.85
CA VAL A 66 -7.97 1.99 18.95
C VAL A 66 -8.21 1.17 20.23
N LYS A 67 -8.93 0.04 20.12
CA LYS A 67 -9.18 -0.86 21.25
C LYS A 67 -7.86 -1.35 21.87
N SER A 68 -6.95 -1.90 21.05
CA SER A 68 -5.66 -2.38 21.55
C SER A 68 -4.82 -1.25 22.16
N GLY A 69 -4.89 -0.03 21.63
CA GLY A 69 -4.19 1.12 22.19
C GLY A 69 -4.72 1.54 23.56
N LYS A 70 -6.05 1.53 23.75
CA LYS A 70 -6.68 1.82 25.05
C LYS A 70 -6.38 0.76 26.11
N GLU A 71 -6.43 -0.51 25.72
CA GLU A 71 -6.09 -1.63 26.63
C GLU A 71 -4.65 -1.51 27.12
N LEU A 72 -3.70 -1.20 26.23
CA LEU A 72 -2.29 -1.02 26.58
C LEU A 72 -2.06 0.15 27.55
N LEU A 73 -2.76 1.28 27.35
CA LEU A 73 -2.68 2.41 28.27
C LEU A 73 -3.23 2.08 29.66
N ALA A 74 -4.31 1.29 29.71
CA ALA A 74 -4.87 0.81 30.96
C ALA A 74 -3.90 -0.13 31.70
N GLU A 75 -3.20 -1.00 30.95
CA GLU A 75 -2.15 -1.88 31.47
C GLU A 75 -0.98 -1.08 32.05
N TRP A 76 -0.42 -0.12 31.31
CA TRP A 76 0.65 0.75 31.81
C TRP A 76 0.26 1.53 33.06
N SER A 77 -1.00 1.97 33.13
CA SER A 77 -1.51 2.68 34.30
C SER A 77 -1.75 1.75 35.49
N ALA A 78 -1.93 0.45 35.28
CA ALA A 78 -2.07 -0.53 36.36
C ALA A 78 -0.69 -0.89 36.94
N ASP A 79 0.32 -1.05 36.10
CA ASP A 79 1.70 -1.31 36.51
C ASP A 79 2.31 -0.14 37.30
N ASP A 80 1.95 1.10 36.94
CA ASP A 80 2.36 2.32 37.66
C ASP A 80 1.78 2.43 39.09
N ASN A 81 0.82 1.59 39.49
CA ASN A 81 0.26 1.58 40.85
C ASN A 81 0.96 0.59 41.80
N ASP A 82 2.11 0.00 41.42
CA ASP A 82 2.91 -0.84 42.32
C ASP A 82 3.61 0.02 43.40
N PRO A 83 3.27 -0.15 44.70
CA PRO A 83 3.85 0.63 45.79
C PRO A 83 5.35 0.37 46.04
N ASN A 84 5.99 -0.56 45.33
CA ASN A 84 7.43 -0.84 45.44
C ASN A 84 8.32 -0.15 44.37
N ALA A 85 7.75 0.59 43.41
CA ALA A 85 8.53 1.32 42.42
C ALA A 85 9.11 2.62 43.03
N SER A 86 10.37 2.58 43.46
CA SER A 86 11.04 3.62 44.25
C SER A 86 11.56 4.83 43.47
N ASP A 87 11.03 5.16 42.29
CA ASP A 87 11.43 6.36 41.54
C ASP A 87 10.22 7.25 41.24
N ALA A 88 10.00 8.20 42.15
CA ALA A 88 9.02 9.27 42.03
C ALA A 88 9.54 10.39 41.12
N SER A 89 9.34 10.30 39.81
CA SER A 89 9.35 11.52 38.96
C SER A 89 8.53 11.48 37.67
N ASP A 90 8.15 10.33 37.12
CA ASP A 90 7.47 10.28 35.80
C ASP A 90 6.18 9.45 35.80
N HIS A 91 5.29 9.65 36.78
CA HIS A 91 3.91 9.16 36.67
C HIS A 91 3.19 9.95 35.56
N VAL A 92 3.36 9.53 34.32
CA VAL A 92 2.59 10.04 33.21
C VAL A 92 1.21 9.41 33.36
N GLY A 93 0.31 10.08 34.09
CA GLY A 93 -1.09 9.66 34.19
C GLY A 93 -1.76 9.65 32.82
N LEU A 94 -1.58 8.55 32.09
CA LEU A 94 -1.99 8.32 30.71
C LEU A 94 -3.27 7.47 30.63
N ALA A 95 -3.75 6.98 31.79
CA ALA A 95 -5.02 6.29 31.92
C ALA A 95 -6.13 7.12 31.27
N GLY A 96 -6.82 6.55 30.28
CA GLY A 96 -7.92 7.22 29.60
C GLY A 96 -7.51 8.44 28.76
N ALA A 97 -6.22 8.65 28.45
CA ALA A 97 -5.77 9.80 27.65
C ALA A 97 -6.37 9.85 26.23
N PHE A 98 -6.88 8.73 25.72
CA PHE A 98 -7.62 8.67 24.45
C PHE A 98 -9.13 8.89 24.61
N ASP A 99 -9.68 8.80 25.82
CA ASP A 99 -11.11 9.04 26.10
C ASP A 99 -11.35 10.46 26.62
N SER A 100 -10.38 11.04 27.33
CA SER A 100 -10.40 12.43 27.77
C SER A 100 -9.25 13.18 27.13
N ILE A 101 -9.55 13.91 26.05
CA ILE A 101 -8.57 14.64 25.26
C ILE A 101 -7.91 15.73 26.12
N SER A 102 -6.59 15.69 26.20
CA SER A 102 -5.77 16.60 27.00
C SER A 102 -4.38 16.77 26.38
N GLU A 103 -3.53 17.60 27.02
CA GLU A 103 -2.12 17.77 26.64
C GLU A 103 -1.34 16.44 26.55
N LYS A 104 -1.76 15.42 27.32
CA LYS A 104 -1.08 14.12 27.37
C LYS A 104 -1.47 13.20 26.22
N THR A 105 -2.57 13.48 25.51
CA THR A 105 -3.10 12.60 24.45
C THR A 105 -2.10 12.36 23.31
N PRO A 106 -1.40 13.37 22.76
CA PRO A 106 -0.36 13.12 21.76
C PRO A 106 0.82 12.32 22.30
N THR A 107 1.22 12.56 23.55
CA THR A 107 2.30 11.80 24.21
C THR A 107 1.91 10.33 24.37
N ALA A 108 0.68 10.04 24.79
CA ALA A 108 0.13 8.69 24.85
C ALA A 108 0.20 7.99 23.49
N LEU A 109 -0.19 8.71 22.43
CA LEU A 109 -0.16 8.19 21.06
C LEU A 109 1.27 7.91 20.60
N ARG A 110 2.22 8.81 20.89
CA ARG A 110 3.63 8.63 20.57
C ARG A 110 4.21 7.40 21.25
N LEU A 111 3.94 7.22 22.56
CA LEU A 111 4.38 6.06 23.32
C LEU A 111 3.79 4.76 22.79
N LEU A 112 2.50 4.75 22.43
CA LEU A 112 1.86 3.58 21.79
C LEU A 112 2.56 3.21 20.48
N VAL A 113 2.83 4.18 19.61
CA VAL A 113 3.53 3.93 18.34
C VAL A 113 4.95 3.44 18.60
N ALA A 114 5.67 4.02 19.56
CA ALA A 114 7.01 3.59 19.93
C ALA A 114 7.05 2.16 20.49
N TYR A 115 6.11 1.81 21.37
CA TYR A 115 5.99 0.45 21.87
C TYR A 115 5.72 -0.55 20.73
N LYS A 116 4.79 -0.25 19.83
CA LYS A 116 4.48 -1.17 18.72
C LYS A 116 5.63 -1.24 17.71
N CYS A 117 6.26 -0.14 17.34
CA CYS A 117 7.23 -0.11 16.25
C CYS A 117 8.66 -0.44 16.71
N ASP A 118 9.08 0.11 17.84
CA ASP A 118 10.45 -0.06 18.33
C ASP A 118 10.58 -1.24 19.28
N HIS A 119 9.68 -1.37 20.28
CA HIS A 119 9.77 -2.48 21.23
C HIS A 119 9.31 -3.82 20.63
N LEU A 120 8.19 -3.85 19.89
CA LEU A 120 7.72 -5.07 19.22
C LEU A 120 8.29 -5.25 17.79
N GLY A 121 9.15 -4.35 17.32
CA GLY A 121 9.81 -4.44 16.01
C GLY A 121 8.86 -4.39 14.81
N ARG A 122 7.72 -3.71 14.91
CA ARG A 122 6.76 -3.59 13.79
C ARG A 122 7.21 -2.51 12.80
N GLY A 123 6.96 -2.75 11.51
CA GLY A 123 7.33 -1.83 10.43
C GLY A 123 6.46 -0.57 10.34
N PHE A 124 6.82 0.36 9.45
CA PHE A 124 6.16 1.66 9.29
C PHE A 124 4.67 1.56 8.95
N SER A 125 4.24 0.51 8.24
CA SER A 125 2.83 0.24 7.96
C SER A 125 1.96 0.14 9.22
N THR A 126 2.53 -0.27 10.35
CA THR A 126 1.84 -0.29 11.65
C THR A 126 1.69 1.11 12.22
N ALA A 127 2.74 1.94 12.13
CA ALA A 127 2.69 3.35 12.53
C ALA A 127 1.66 4.13 11.71
N GLU A 128 1.62 3.91 10.39
CA GLU A 128 0.64 4.51 9.49
C GLU A 128 -0.78 4.07 9.84
N GLY A 129 -1.00 2.76 10.06
CA GLY A 129 -2.29 2.22 10.48
C GLY A 129 -2.79 2.80 11.81
N LEU A 130 -1.91 2.90 12.82
CA LEU A 130 -2.22 3.52 14.11
C LEU A 130 -2.56 5.00 13.93
N ARG A 131 -1.73 5.76 13.23
CA ARG A 131 -1.94 7.18 12.97
C ARG A 131 -3.29 7.42 12.29
N SER A 132 -3.63 6.66 11.26
CA SER A 132 -4.90 6.81 10.54
C SER A 132 -6.11 6.38 11.38
N ALA A 133 -5.98 5.31 12.17
CA ALA A 133 -7.04 4.86 13.06
C ALA A 133 -7.34 5.88 14.17
N PHE A 134 -6.31 6.43 14.80
CA PHE A 134 -6.47 7.45 15.85
C PHE A 134 -6.92 8.81 15.29
N LYS A 135 -6.45 9.20 14.09
CA LYS A 135 -6.96 10.40 13.41
C LYS A 135 -8.49 10.32 13.25
N ASP A 136 -8.98 9.22 12.69
CA ASP A 136 -10.41 8.98 12.49
C ASP A 136 -11.20 8.88 13.80
N TYR A 137 -10.61 8.22 14.80
CA TYR A 137 -11.23 8.10 16.12
C TYR A 137 -11.43 9.46 16.78
N PHE A 138 -10.40 10.31 16.81
CA PHE A 138 -10.51 11.65 17.41
C PHE A 138 -11.48 12.54 16.62
N GLU A 139 -11.49 12.46 15.29
CA GLU A 139 -12.44 13.20 14.44
C GLU A 139 -13.90 12.80 14.72
N ARG A 140 -14.18 11.50 14.91
CA ARG A 140 -15.56 11.00 15.07
C ARG A 140 -16.07 11.06 16.51
N VAL A 141 -15.22 10.75 17.48
CA VAL A 141 -15.63 10.58 18.89
C VAL A 141 -15.50 11.87 19.67
N HIS A 142 -14.43 12.64 19.40
CA HIS A 142 -14.13 13.89 20.12
C HIS A 142 -14.32 15.15 19.28
N ASN A 143 -14.77 14.99 18.02
CA ASN A 143 -14.94 16.09 17.06
C ASN A 143 -13.64 16.91 16.87
N CYS A 144 -12.48 16.27 17.05
CA CYS A 144 -11.16 16.86 16.87
C CYS A 144 -10.86 16.98 15.36
N GLN A 145 -11.26 18.08 14.75
CA GLN A 145 -11.08 18.34 13.32
C GLN A 145 -9.84 19.21 13.04
N GLY A 146 -9.34 19.15 11.81
CA GLY A 146 -8.25 19.99 11.31
C GLY A 146 -6.88 19.32 11.37
N ASP A 147 -5.89 20.01 10.79
CA ASP A 147 -4.52 19.50 10.58
C ASP A 147 -3.49 20.12 11.53
N MET A 148 -3.91 20.42 12.75
CA MET A 148 -3.08 21.08 13.77
C MET A 148 -3.46 20.60 15.17
N TRP A 149 -2.63 20.93 16.16
CA TRP A 149 -2.87 20.67 17.58
C TRP A 149 -2.34 21.84 18.40
N ARG A 150 -3.22 22.56 19.12
CA ARG A 150 -2.82 23.69 19.98
C ARG A 150 -3.82 23.89 21.10
N GLN A 151 -3.40 24.54 22.17
CA GLN A 151 -4.33 25.07 23.16
C GLN A 151 -4.89 26.42 22.66
N ASN A 152 -6.20 26.58 22.67
CA ASN A 152 -6.83 27.85 22.39
C ASN A 152 -6.73 28.75 23.62
N SER A 153 -6.05 29.90 23.48
CA SER A 153 -5.84 30.85 24.57
C SER A 153 -7.12 31.52 25.07
N TYR A 154 -8.19 31.54 24.27
CA TYR A 154 -9.47 32.18 24.61
C TYR A 154 -10.42 31.24 25.35
N THR A 155 -10.49 29.97 24.94
CA THR A 155 -11.38 28.97 25.57
C THR A 155 -10.67 28.14 26.64
N GLY A 156 -9.32 28.11 26.61
CA GLY A 156 -8.50 27.22 27.44
C GLY A 156 -8.52 25.76 26.98
N GLU A 157 -9.33 25.44 25.97
CA GLU A 157 -9.52 24.08 25.46
C GLU A 157 -8.47 23.72 24.41
N TRP A 158 -8.22 22.43 24.24
CA TRP A 158 -7.37 21.93 23.18
C TRP A 158 -8.13 21.85 21.86
N GLU A 159 -7.60 22.49 20.83
CA GLU A 159 -8.14 22.51 19.48
C GLU A 159 -7.28 21.68 18.53
N GLY A 160 -7.97 21.04 17.58
CA GLY A 160 -7.34 20.27 16.54
C GLY A 160 -7.27 18.78 16.85
N ASN A 161 -6.46 18.04 16.10
CA ASN A 161 -6.34 16.59 16.24
C ASN A 161 -4.95 16.21 16.80
N PRO A 162 -4.88 15.43 17.90
CA PRO A 162 -3.62 15.05 18.57
C PRO A 162 -2.56 14.43 17.65
N VAL A 163 -2.98 13.81 16.54
CA VAL A 163 -2.10 13.24 15.52
C VAL A 163 -1.20 14.28 14.84
N PHE A 164 -1.53 15.56 14.93
CA PHE A 164 -0.75 16.67 14.33
C PHE A 164 0.15 17.39 15.32
N GLU A 165 0.29 16.88 16.54
CA GLU A 165 1.25 17.42 17.50
C GLU A 165 2.69 17.33 16.93
N PRO A 166 3.51 18.40 17.08
CA PRO A 166 4.83 18.46 16.43
C PRO A 166 5.79 17.33 16.78
N ALA A 167 5.87 16.90 18.04
CA ALA A 167 6.79 15.84 18.47
C ALA A 167 6.36 14.46 17.94
N PHE A 168 5.07 14.16 17.94
CA PHE A 168 4.49 12.96 17.32
C PHE A 168 4.75 12.96 15.81
N LYS A 169 4.53 14.10 15.14
CA LYS A 169 4.80 14.23 13.71
C LYS A 169 6.28 14.01 13.38
N ALA A 170 7.19 14.62 14.15
CA ALA A 170 8.63 14.43 13.96
C ALA A 170 9.04 12.97 14.14
N TYR A 171 8.50 12.29 15.16
CA TYR A 171 8.74 10.87 15.40
C TYR A 171 8.14 9.98 14.30
N TYR A 172 6.94 10.28 13.82
CA TYR A 172 6.33 9.56 12.70
C TYR A 172 7.17 9.65 11.41
N GLU A 173 7.66 10.85 11.09
CA GLU A 173 8.53 11.05 9.92
C GLU A 173 9.89 10.34 10.07
N SER A 174 10.42 10.21 11.29
CA SER A 174 11.64 9.44 11.52
C SER A 174 11.43 7.95 11.24
N LEU A 175 10.29 7.38 11.64
CA LEU A 175 9.92 5.99 11.31
C LEU A 175 9.78 5.78 9.80
N LYS A 176 9.16 6.74 9.10
CA LYS A 176 9.04 6.71 7.65
C LYS A 176 10.39 6.73 6.96
N ASN A 177 11.29 7.62 7.41
CA ASN A 177 12.64 7.71 6.85
C ASN A 177 13.45 6.45 7.13
N ARG A 178 13.32 5.87 8.34
CA ARG A 178 13.93 4.58 8.67
C ARG A 178 13.47 3.50 7.71
N ASP A 179 12.16 3.36 7.50
CA ASP A 179 11.58 2.36 6.59
C ASP A 179 11.98 2.58 5.14
N ASN A 180 12.10 3.83 4.67
CA ASN A 180 12.62 4.11 3.33
C ASN A 180 14.10 3.72 3.17
N CYS A 181 14.90 3.81 4.24
CA CYS A 181 16.32 3.46 4.22
C CYS A 181 16.56 1.96 4.41
N THR A 182 15.77 1.28 5.24
CA THR A 182 15.96 -0.14 5.58
C THR A 182 15.01 -1.07 4.83
N GLY A 183 13.95 -0.53 4.23
CA GLY A 183 12.96 -1.28 3.49
C GLY A 183 13.58 -1.93 2.26
N VAL A 184 13.27 -3.21 2.06
CA VAL A 184 13.58 -3.88 0.79
C VAL A 184 12.70 -3.21 -0.26
N THR A 185 13.31 -2.44 -1.15
CA THR A 185 12.58 -1.81 -2.24
C THR A 185 11.82 -2.90 -2.99
N THR A 186 10.49 -2.78 -3.08
CA THR A 186 9.67 -3.68 -3.91
C THR A 186 9.99 -3.53 -5.41
N GLN A 187 10.77 -2.51 -5.75
CA GLN A 187 11.33 -2.33 -7.08
C GLN A 187 12.65 -3.09 -7.19
N ALA A 188 12.79 -3.84 -8.28
CA ALA A 188 14.07 -4.42 -8.65
C ALA A 188 15.11 -3.30 -8.79
N LEU A 189 16.21 -3.43 -8.07
CA LEU A 189 17.34 -2.52 -8.19
C LEU A 189 17.99 -2.69 -9.57
N PRO A 190 18.62 -1.63 -10.12
CA PRO A 190 19.40 -1.76 -11.34
C PRO A 190 20.51 -2.79 -11.13
N MET A 191 20.64 -3.73 -12.06
CA MET A 191 21.73 -4.72 -12.06
C MET A 191 23.07 -4.00 -12.22
N LEU A 192 23.98 -4.20 -11.27
CA LEU A 192 25.33 -3.64 -11.31
C LEU A 192 26.29 -4.57 -12.06
N PRO A 193 27.47 -4.08 -12.51
CA PRO A 193 28.49 -4.94 -13.13
C PRO A 193 28.90 -6.13 -12.25
N ALA A 194 28.94 -5.95 -10.92
CA ALA A 194 29.24 -7.01 -9.97
C ALA A 194 28.17 -8.11 -9.98
N ASP A 195 26.88 -7.74 -10.06
CA ASP A 195 25.78 -8.68 -10.15
C ASP A 195 25.82 -9.47 -11.46
N LEU A 196 26.10 -8.78 -12.57
CA LEU A 196 26.26 -9.43 -13.88
C LEU A 196 27.42 -10.44 -13.87
N LYS A 197 28.53 -10.11 -13.20
CA LYS A 197 29.66 -11.02 -13.03
C LYS A 197 29.24 -12.31 -12.31
N ILE A 198 28.46 -12.20 -11.23
CA ILE A 198 27.96 -13.38 -10.50
C ILE A 198 27.12 -14.27 -11.42
N ILE A 199 26.24 -13.69 -12.23
CA ILE A 199 25.42 -14.43 -13.20
C ILE A 199 26.30 -15.14 -14.23
N MET A 200 27.30 -14.44 -14.79
CA MET A 200 28.20 -15.03 -15.79
C MET A 200 29.06 -16.15 -15.20
N ASP A 201 29.65 -15.93 -14.02
CA ASP A 201 30.47 -16.91 -13.31
C ASP A 201 29.64 -18.17 -12.99
N TYR A 202 28.38 -18.02 -12.58
CA TYR A 202 27.47 -19.17 -12.41
C TYR A 202 27.21 -19.90 -13.74
N LEU A 203 26.88 -19.18 -14.82
CA LEU A 203 26.61 -19.78 -16.13
C LEU A 203 27.86 -20.45 -16.75
N ASP A 204 29.07 -20.08 -16.31
CA ASP A 204 30.33 -20.73 -16.69
C ASP A 204 30.75 -21.86 -15.74
N SER A 205 30.04 -22.05 -14.64
CA SER A 205 30.36 -23.09 -13.66
C SER A 205 30.02 -24.50 -14.16
N LYS A 206 30.72 -25.49 -13.60
CA LYS A 206 30.40 -26.92 -13.82
C LYS A 206 29.00 -27.29 -13.32
N GLU A 207 28.52 -26.60 -12.29
CA GLU A 207 27.20 -26.81 -11.72
C GLU A 207 26.10 -26.44 -12.74
N ALA A 208 26.20 -25.26 -13.35
CA ALA A 208 25.24 -24.84 -14.37
C ALA A 208 25.29 -25.76 -15.59
N ALA A 209 26.49 -26.18 -16.02
CA ALA A 209 26.67 -27.11 -17.14
C ALA A 209 26.02 -28.49 -16.90
N ALA A 210 25.92 -28.93 -15.64
CA ALA A 210 25.23 -30.17 -15.28
C ALA A 210 23.69 -30.05 -15.34
N HIS A 211 23.14 -28.85 -15.12
CA HIS A 211 21.69 -28.62 -15.00
C HIS A 211 21.06 -27.95 -16.23
N LEU A 212 21.84 -27.26 -17.06
CA LEU A 212 21.37 -26.48 -18.19
C LEU A 212 21.97 -26.99 -19.50
N HIS A 213 21.11 -27.16 -20.49
CA HIS A 213 21.55 -27.44 -21.85
C HIS A 213 22.35 -26.27 -22.44
N ALA A 214 23.33 -26.56 -23.31
CA ALA A 214 24.22 -25.55 -23.92
C ALA A 214 23.46 -24.36 -24.55
N THR A 215 22.34 -24.62 -25.21
CA THR A 215 21.47 -23.58 -25.80
C THR A 215 20.87 -22.66 -24.74
N LYS A 216 20.46 -23.20 -23.58
CA LYS A 216 19.92 -22.40 -22.48
C LYS A 216 21.00 -21.54 -21.84
N HIS A 217 22.22 -22.07 -21.70
CA HIS A 217 23.38 -21.28 -21.27
C HIS A 217 23.61 -20.06 -22.16
N LEU A 218 23.75 -20.29 -23.47
CA LEU A 218 23.99 -19.21 -24.42
C LEU A 218 22.83 -18.21 -24.44
N TYR A 219 21.59 -18.70 -24.35
CA TYR A 219 20.41 -17.85 -24.26
C TYR A 219 20.45 -16.95 -23.02
N PHE A 220 20.70 -17.49 -21.82
CA PHE A 220 20.73 -16.68 -20.59
C PHE A 220 21.89 -15.69 -20.59
N LYS A 221 23.07 -16.06 -21.10
CA LYS A 221 24.19 -15.12 -21.26
C LYS A 221 23.81 -13.97 -22.18
N ALA A 222 23.30 -14.29 -23.37
CA ALA A 222 22.87 -13.27 -24.33
C ALA A 222 21.77 -12.38 -23.75
N PHE A 223 20.78 -12.97 -23.06
CA PHE A 223 19.67 -12.26 -22.44
C PHE A 223 20.15 -11.31 -21.33
N ALA A 224 20.95 -11.79 -20.37
CA ALA A 224 21.47 -10.98 -19.28
C ALA A 224 22.38 -9.85 -19.78
N MET A 225 23.28 -10.13 -20.73
CA MET A 225 24.14 -9.12 -21.35
C MET A 225 23.30 -8.06 -22.09
N THR A 226 22.33 -8.49 -22.88
CA THR A 226 21.48 -7.56 -23.64
C THR A 226 20.65 -6.69 -22.71
N ALA A 227 20.06 -7.27 -21.66
CA ALA A 227 19.33 -6.51 -20.64
C ALA A 227 20.23 -5.47 -19.96
N PHE A 228 21.45 -5.86 -19.58
CA PHE A 228 22.44 -4.99 -18.94
C PHE A 228 22.88 -3.85 -19.85
N PHE A 229 23.20 -4.12 -21.11
CA PHE A 229 23.67 -3.08 -22.04
C PHE A 229 22.57 -2.13 -22.50
N LEU A 230 21.35 -2.63 -22.68
CA LEU A 230 20.23 -1.81 -23.13
C LEU A 230 19.49 -1.11 -21.99
N TRP A 231 19.78 -1.45 -20.73
CA TRP A 231 19.08 -0.94 -19.54
C TRP A 231 17.56 -1.21 -19.60
N THR A 232 17.18 -2.40 -20.05
CA THR A 232 15.77 -2.76 -20.29
C THR A 232 15.25 -3.74 -19.27
N ARG A 233 13.94 -3.69 -19.01
CA ARG A 233 13.28 -4.67 -18.14
C ARG A 233 13.12 -6.02 -18.84
N ASN A 234 13.00 -7.09 -18.05
CA ASN A 234 12.79 -8.44 -18.58
C ASN A 234 11.52 -8.54 -19.45
N ASP A 235 10.42 -7.88 -19.07
CA ASP A 235 9.16 -7.89 -19.83
C ASP A 235 9.26 -7.14 -21.17
N GLU A 236 10.23 -6.25 -21.32
CA GLU A 236 10.53 -5.55 -22.56
C GLU A 236 11.44 -6.40 -23.46
N LEU A 237 12.48 -6.99 -22.88
CA LEU A 237 13.49 -7.75 -23.62
C LEU A 237 12.94 -9.06 -24.21
N ILE A 238 11.98 -9.72 -23.55
CA ILE A 238 11.32 -10.92 -24.11
C ILE A 238 10.60 -10.66 -25.44
N ASN A 239 10.29 -9.41 -25.75
CA ASN A 239 9.65 -9.00 -27.01
C ASN A 239 10.67 -8.60 -28.09
N LEU A 240 11.97 -8.66 -27.80
CA LEU A 240 13.01 -8.41 -28.79
C LEU A 240 12.94 -9.49 -29.88
N GLN A 241 12.87 -9.06 -31.13
CA GLN A 241 12.81 -9.91 -32.32
C GLN A 241 13.95 -9.52 -33.25
N MET A 242 14.38 -10.44 -34.12
CA MET A 242 15.47 -10.19 -35.07
C MET A 242 15.26 -8.93 -35.91
N LYS A 243 14.00 -8.63 -36.30
CA LYS A 243 13.64 -7.43 -37.07
C LYS A 243 13.95 -6.10 -36.35
N HIS A 244 14.16 -6.14 -35.03
CA HIS A 244 14.51 -4.99 -34.19
C HIS A 244 16.02 -4.75 -34.11
N VAL A 245 16.83 -5.70 -34.61
CA VAL A 245 18.29 -5.66 -34.60
C VAL A 245 18.78 -5.34 -36.00
N GLN A 246 19.54 -4.25 -36.14
CA GLN A 246 20.16 -3.84 -37.39
C GLN A 246 21.67 -3.81 -37.21
N HIS A 247 22.40 -4.43 -38.14
CA HIS A 247 23.85 -4.31 -38.19
C HIS A 247 24.22 -3.02 -38.92
N SER A 248 25.16 -2.26 -38.37
CA SER A 248 25.62 -0.99 -38.94
C SER A 248 27.09 -0.78 -38.62
N VAL A 249 27.71 0.20 -39.26
CA VAL A 249 29.10 0.57 -39.05
C VAL A 249 29.14 2.02 -38.64
N SER A 250 29.92 2.36 -37.61
CA SER A 250 30.08 3.73 -37.14
C SER A 250 30.86 4.57 -38.15
N GLU A 251 30.87 5.89 -37.94
CA GLU A 251 31.71 6.81 -38.72
C GLU A 251 33.22 6.51 -38.55
N THR A 252 33.60 5.87 -37.45
CA THR A 252 34.97 5.41 -37.17
C THR A 252 35.29 4.03 -37.77
N GLY A 253 34.35 3.39 -38.47
CA GLY A 253 34.54 2.07 -39.09
C GLY A 253 34.29 0.88 -38.16
N GLU A 254 33.78 1.12 -36.95
CA GLU A 254 33.52 0.06 -35.97
C GLU A 254 32.13 -0.57 -36.19
N PRO A 255 32.03 -1.90 -36.31
CA PRO A 255 30.75 -2.57 -36.44
C PRO A 255 29.95 -2.49 -35.14
N PHE A 256 28.67 -2.16 -35.23
CA PHE A 256 27.76 -2.13 -34.08
C PHE A 256 26.36 -2.62 -34.43
N PHE A 257 25.62 -3.01 -33.40
CA PHE A 257 24.21 -3.37 -33.52
C PHE A 257 23.35 -2.21 -33.05
N LYS A 258 22.50 -1.70 -33.96
CA LYS A 258 21.43 -0.78 -33.62
C LYS A 258 20.19 -1.57 -33.22
N ILE A 259 19.78 -1.45 -31.97
CA ILE A 259 18.60 -2.13 -31.44
C ILE A 259 17.49 -1.11 -31.23
N ARG A 260 16.32 -1.33 -31.85
CA ARG A 260 15.13 -0.51 -31.66
C ARG A 260 14.10 -1.26 -30.84
N LEU A 261 13.91 -0.86 -29.59
CA LEU A 261 12.86 -1.40 -28.72
C LEU A 261 11.61 -0.52 -28.81
N VAL A 262 10.47 -1.13 -29.15
CA VAL A 262 9.17 -0.46 -29.17
C VAL A 262 8.47 -0.77 -27.86
N PHE A 263 8.46 0.19 -26.92
CA PHE A 263 7.81 0.04 -25.61
C PHE A 263 6.28 0.14 -25.74
N CYS A 264 5.57 -0.98 -25.61
CA CYS A 264 4.11 -1.02 -25.73
C CYS A 264 3.35 -0.26 -24.62
N LYS A 265 3.98 0.10 -23.49
CA LYS A 265 3.30 0.77 -22.37
C LYS A 265 3.36 2.30 -22.43
N THR A 266 4.41 2.89 -22.98
CA THR A 266 4.64 4.35 -22.96
C THR A 266 4.63 4.99 -24.34
N ASN A 267 4.93 4.22 -25.39
CA ASN A 267 4.82 4.71 -26.76
C ASN A 267 3.47 4.26 -27.31
N LYS A 268 2.48 5.17 -27.29
CA LYS A 268 1.38 5.10 -28.26
C LYS A 268 2.01 5.23 -29.64
N ASP A 269 2.28 4.10 -30.25
CA ASP A 269 2.75 4.00 -31.63
C ASP A 269 1.74 4.75 -32.51
N LYS A 270 2.13 5.90 -33.10
CA LYS A 270 1.23 6.73 -33.91
C LYS A 270 0.84 6.05 -35.23
N THR A 271 1.46 4.92 -35.54
CA THR A 271 1.22 4.11 -36.73
C THR A 271 0.39 2.84 -36.47
N LYS A 272 -0.24 2.73 -35.30
CA LYS A 272 -1.30 1.75 -35.01
C LYS A 272 -2.62 2.43 -34.67
#